data_AF-A0A3B8HL64-F1
#
_entry.id   AF-A0A3B8HL64-F1
#
_cell.length_a   1.000
_cell.length_b   1.000
_cell.length_c   1.000
_cell.angle_alpha   90.00
_cell.angle_beta   90.00
_cell.angle_gamma   90.00
#
_symmetry.space_group_name_H-M   'P 1'
#
loop_
_entity.id
_entity.type
_entity.pdbx_description
1 polymer ?
#
loop_
_entity_poly.entity_id
_entity_poly.type
_entity_poly.pdbx_seq_one_letter_code
_entity_poly.pdbx_strand_id
1 'polypeptide(L)' 'DLRASASLVLAGLAAEGVTEISRVYHLDRGYEDIEIKLAAVGARIQRVRQ' A
#
# COMPACT_ATOMS: atom_id res chain seq x y z
N ASP A 1 -1.75 12.33 2.74
CA ASP A 1 -2.86 12.14 3.70
C ASP A 1 -2.95 10.66 4.06
N LEU A 2 -3.25 10.33 5.32
CA LEU A 2 -3.30 8.94 5.78
C LEU A 2 -4.42 8.14 5.11
N ARG A 3 -5.64 8.68 5.08
CA ARG A 3 -6.82 8.00 4.53
C ARG A 3 -6.72 7.87 3.01
N ALA A 4 -6.27 8.93 2.33
CA ALA A 4 -6.07 8.88 0.89
C ALA A 4 -5.04 7.80 0.51
N SER A 5 -3.93 7.69 1.24
CA SER A 5 -2.92 6.65 0.97
C SER A 5 -3.48 5.24 1.18
N ALA A 6 -4.25 4.99 2.23
CA ALA A 6 -4.88 3.68 2.45
C ALA A 6 -5.90 3.33 1.36
N SER A 7 -6.72 4.31 0.94
CA SER A 7 -7.67 4.12 -0.16
C SER A 7 -6.98 3.77 -1.48
N LEU A 8 -5.82 4.38 -1.78
CA LEU A 8 -5.03 4.06 -2.97
C LEU A 8 -4.47 2.63 -2.93
N VAL A 9 -4.06 2.14 -1.76
CA VAL A 9 -3.61 0.74 -1.60
C VAL A 9 -4.75 -0.21 -1.93
N LEU A 10 -5.95 0.02 -1.39
CA LEU A 10 -7.12 -0.81 -1.69
C LEU A 10 -7.51 -0.75 -3.17
N ALA A 11 -7.47 0.45 -3.76
CA ALA A 11 -7.73 0.62 -5.20
C ALA A 11 -6.70 -0.15 -6.05
N GLY A 12 -5.42 -0.09 -5.69
CA GLY A 12 -4.37 -0.82 -6.40
C GLY A 12 -4.48 -2.34 -6.29
N LEU A 13 -5.00 -2.85 -5.18
CA LEU A 13 -5.28 -4.29 -5.00
C LEU A 13 -6.49 -4.77 -5.82
N ALA A 14 -7.45 -3.89 -6.09
CA ALA A 14 -8.62 -4.19 -6.91
C ALA A 14 -8.40 -3.93 -8.42
N ALA A 15 -7.39 -3.15 -8.77
CA ALA A 15 -7.08 -2.79 -10.15
C ALA A 15 -6.45 -3.96 -10.92
N GLU A 16 -6.66 -3.97 -12.24
CA GLU A 16 -5.97 -4.88 -13.14
C GLU A 16 -4.53 -4.39 -13.42
N GLY A 17 -3.58 -5.32 -13.47
CA GLY A 17 -2.18 -5.02 -13.76
C GLY A 17 -1.36 -4.66 -12.51
N VAL A 18 -0.39 -3.75 -12.67
CA VAL A 18 0.52 -3.32 -11.59
C VAL A 18 0.25 -1.85 -11.27
N THR A 19 -0.02 -1.57 -10.00
CA THR A 19 -0.16 -0.21 -9.47
C THR A 19 1.08 0.18 -8.68
N GLU A 20 1.69 1.32 -9.04
CA GLU A 20 2.77 1.92 -8.27
C GLU A 20 2.26 3.12 -7.46
N ILE A 21 2.52 3.11 -6.16
CA ILE A 21 2.12 4.18 -5.24
C ILE A 21 3.37 4.84 -4.68
N SER A 22 3.54 6.12 -5.01
CA SER A 22 4.67 6.95 -4.55
C SER A 22 4.27 7.86 -3.38
N ARG A 23 5.25 8.46 -2.71
CA ARG A 23 5.05 9.42 -1.59
C ARG A 23 4.25 8.82 -0.41
N VAL A 24 4.62 7.60 -0.02
CA VAL A 24 3.98 6.78 1.02
C VAL A 24 4.28 7.20 2.47
N TYR A 25 5.02 8.30 2.70
CA TYR A 25 5.40 8.74 4.06
C TYR A 25 4.19 9.00 5.00
N HIS A 26 3.03 9.39 4.46
CA HIS A 26 1.81 9.52 5.25
C HIS A 26 1.22 8.17 5.67
N LEU A 27 1.36 7.14 4.82
CA LEU A 27 0.95 5.78 5.11
C LEU A 27 1.80 5.22 6.26
N ASP A 28 3.13 5.35 6.14
CA ASP A 28 4.08 4.82 7.11
C ASP A 28 3.92 5.47 8.50
N ARG A 29 3.48 6.73 8.55
CA ARG A 29 3.21 7.44 9.81
C ARG A 29 1.94 7.00 10.53
N GLY A 30 0.99 6.36 9.83
CA GLY A 30 -0.30 5.98 10.42
C GLY A 30 -0.60 4.48 10.38
N TYR A 31 0.15 3.71 9.60
CA TYR A 31 0.10 2.26 9.58
C TYR A 31 1.53 1.71 9.60
N GLU A 32 1.82 0.97 10.66
CA GLU A 32 3.06 0.22 10.80
C GLU A 32 3.00 -1.03 9.91
N ASP A 33 4.00 -1.19 9.04
CA ASP A 33 4.24 -2.37 8.20
C ASP A 33 2.98 -2.90 7.48
N ILE A 34 2.18 -1.99 6.93
CA ILE A 34 0.91 -2.33 6.29
C ILE A 34 1.08 -3.32 5.13
N GLU A 35 2.18 -3.21 4.39
CA GLU A 35 2.52 -4.15 3.31
C GLU A 35 2.72 -5.57 3.83
N ILE A 36 3.33 -5.73 5.02
CA ILE A 36 3.56 -7.04 5.62
C ILE A 36 2.24 -7.63 6.08
N LYS A 37 1.42 -6.82 6.76
CA LYS A 37 0.11 -7.23 7.29
C LYS A 37 -0.85 -7.62 6.16
N LEU A 38 -0.87 -6.86 5.07
CA LEU A 38 -1.69 -7.16 3.90
C LEU A 38 -1.17 -8.39 3.14
N ALA A 39 0.15 -8.52 2.97
CA ALA A 39 0.75 -9.72 2.37
C ALA A 39 0.43 -11.00 3.16
N ALA A 40 0.43 -10.92 4.50
CA ALA A 40 0.09 -12.05 5.37
C ALA A 40 -1.35 -12.56 5.18
N VAL A 41 -2.27 -11.74 4.67
CA VAL A 41 -3.65 -12.12 4.32
C VAL A 41 -3.85 -12.35 2.82
N GLY A 42 -2.77 -12.46 2.05
CA GLY A 42 -2.80 -12.86 0.63
C GLY A 42 -2.77 -11.70 -0.38
N ALA A 43 -2.57 -10.46 0.07
CA ALA A 43 -2.41 -9.34 -0.86
C ALA A 43 -1.07 -9.44 -1.63
N ARG A 44 -1.11 -9.29 -2.96
CA ARG A 44 0.11 -9.16 -3.78
C ARG A 44 0.60 -7.71 -3.72
N ILE A 45 1.36 -7.39 -2.68
CA ILE A 45 1.94 -6.08 -2.42
C ILE A 45 3.39 -6.22 -1.97
N GLN A 46 4.25 -5.28 -2.36
CA GLN A 46 5.64 -5.23 -1.92
C GLN A 46 6.10 -3.78 -1.78
N ARG A 47 6.94 -3.52 -0.79
CA ARG A 47 7.66 -2.25 -0.68
C ARG A 47 8.88 -2.29 -1.59
N VAL A 48 8.98 -1.31 -2.49
CA VAL A 48 10.18 -1.11 -3.32
C VAL A 48 10.91 0.14 -2.84
N ARG A 49 12.24 0.05 -2.70
CA ARG A 49 13.09 1.24 -2.60
C ARG A 49 13.54 1.58 -4.01
N GLN A 50 13.25 2.82 -4.43
CA GLN A 50 13.97 3.44 -5.53
C GLN A 50 15.33 3.93 -5.02
#